data_AF-A0A0S7ZLI1-F1
#
_entry.id   AF-A0A0S7ZLI1-F1
#
_cell.length_a   1.000
_cell.length_b   1.000
_cell.length_c   1.000
_cell.angle_alpha   90.00
_cell.angle_beta   90.00
_cell.angle_gamma   90.00
#
_symmetry.space_group_name_H-M   'P 1'
#
loop_
_entity.id
_entity.type
_entity.pdbx_description
1 polymer ?
#
loop_
_entity_poly.entity_id
_entity_poly.type
_entity_poly.pdbx_seq_one_letter_code
_entity_poly.pdbx_strand_id
1 'polypeptide(L)'
;MAITAEKSMQPNNQELGRWAAAATVCVPPFAIVAAFELWSAKAIVIAGIGALTMLTGLWWFTKTFSKQNKDLRAVATWFQHVVADSAQESDSLDNLSADAQAFYNDVQSFVVKTRQNHQEFSSALADFSRIADDIHGAAADLDDIGRQSANQGGYCDQIKQSFQVMADIAEQAIAVASDSEQNGAEGKIVITEAMGNVMTVSASIIESGQLIDKLGKESASINGVVSVIKGVAEQTNLLALNAAIEAARAGEQGRGFAVVADEVRALANKTQGYAADIENIVAKIIAYVEQVHVAIQATMEKSASTDELMESVVISFSGLVGSMESFKSMGQRLGATVAEANEMSALMQDQLSANPHGNHTVQDNVHRLQSSIEHMKALLARVST
;
A
#
# COMPACT_ATOMS: atom_id res chain seq x y z
N MET A 1 -45.61 -105.62 17.81
CA MET A 1 -44.43 -105.95 16.97
C MET A 1 -44.02 -104.66 16.28
N ALA A 2 -42.73 -104.36 16.27
CA ALA A 2 -42.11 -103.09 15.90
C ALA A 2 -42.57 -102.48 14.56
N ILE A 3 -42.38 -101.16 14.38
CA ILE A 3 -41.48 -100.56 13.37
C ILE A 3 -41.49 -99.02 13.46
N THR A 4 -40.27 -98.50 13.58
CA THR A 4 -39.64 -97.20 13.28
C THR A 4 -40.40 -96.13 12.46
N ALA A 5 -40.24 -94.86 12.85
CA ALA A 5 -39.92 -93.76 11.91
C ALA A 5 -39.46 -92.47 12.65
N GLU A 6 -38.20 -92.12 12.39
CA GLU A 6 -37.54 -90.85 12.65
C GLU A 6 -38.07 -89.77 11.69
N LYS A 7 -38.40 -88.56 12.19
CA LYS A 7 -38.45 -87.36 11.34
C LYS A 7 -38.23 -86.06 12.13
N SER A 8 -37.22 -85.35 11.64
CA SER A 8 -36.76 -84.00 11.93
C SER A 8 -37.85 -82.95 12.16
N MET A 9 -37.68 -82.15 13.21
CA MET A 9 -38.43 -80.92 13.45
C MET A 9 -37.57 -79.73 13.02
N GLN A 10 -37.80 -79.22 11.81
CA GLN A 10 -37.32 -77.92 11.36
C GLN A 10 -38.13 -76.80 12.04
N PRO A 11 -37.51 -75.65 12.38
CA PRO A 11 -38.27 -74.51 12.88
C PRO A 11 -39.13 -73.88 11.78
N ASN A 12 -40.36 -73.56 12.14
CA ASN A 12 -41.45 -73.11 11.29
C ASN A 12 -41.21 -71.66 10.78
N ASN A 13 -41.04 -71.50 9.47
CA ASN A 13 -40.83 -70.22 8.77
C ASN A 13 -42.08 -69.30 8.71
N GLN A 14 -43.15 -69.57 9.47
CA GLN A 14 -44.36 -68.74 9.47
C GLN A 14 -44.37 -67.58 10.50
N GLU A 15 -43.44 -67.55 11.46
CA GLU A 15 -43.42 -66.51 12.50
C GLU A 15 -42.53 -65.30 12.15
N LEU A 16 -41.53 -65.47 11.27
CA LEU A 16 -40.62 -64.38 10.85
C LEU A 16 -41.27 -63.37 9.88
N GLY A 17 -42.36 -63.75 9.21
CA GLY A 17 -43.08 -62.85 8.30
C GLY A 17 -44.03 -61.86 8.99
N ARG A 18 -44.38 -62.07 10.27
CA ARG A 18 -45.39 -61.24 10.96
C ARG A 18 -44.80 -60.01 11.66
N TRP A 19 -43.51 -60.01 11.99
CA TRP A 19 -42.84 -58.85 12.61
C TRP A 19 -42.20 -57.90 11.60
N ALA A 20 -41.97 -58.33 10.35
CA ALA A 20 -41.47 -57.47 9.27
C ALA A 20 -42.56 -56.54 8.67
N ALA A 21 -43.85 -56.87 8.85
CA ALA A 21 -44.97 -56.12 8.28
C ALA A 21 -45.53 -55.01 9.21
N ALA A 22 -45.06 -54.89 10.45
CA ALA A 22 -45.63 -53.97 11.45
C ALA A 22 -44.75 -52.75 11.80
N ALA A 23 -43.58 -52.60 11.17
CA ALA A 23 -42.64 -51.49 11.45
C ALA A 23 -42.44 -50.53 10.26
N THR A 24 -43.40 -50.45 9.34
CA THR A 24 -43.44 -49.36 8.36
C THR A 24 -44.08 -48.16 9.03
N VAL A 25 -43.28 -47.38 9.77
CA VAL A 25 -43.70 -46.07 10.28
C VAL A 25 -44.02 -45.20 9.06
N CYS A 26 -45.32 -45.09 8.77
CA CYS A 26 -45.86 -44.26 7.70
C CYS A 26 -45.67 -42.80 8.10
N VAL A 27 -44.55 -42.20 7.71
CA VAL A 27 -44.40 -40.74 7.75
C VAL A 27 -45.38 -40.19 6.71
N PRO A 28 -46.38 -39.39 7.10
CA PRO A 28 -47.38 -38.90 6.15
C PRO A 28 -46.67 -38.07 5.07
N PRO A 29 -47.04 -38.22 3.78
CA PRO A 29 -46.40 -37.51 2.66
C PRO A 29 -46.30 -35.99 2.87
N PHE A 30 -47.27 -35.41 3.58
CA PHE A 30 -47.28 -33.99 3.95
C PHE A 30 -46.10 -33.54 4.82
N ALA A 31 -45.57 -34.41 5.71
CA ALA A 31 -44.46 -34.04 6.59
C ALA A 31 -43.11 -33.98 5.85
N ILE A 32 -42.93 -34.80 4.80
CA ILE A 32 -41.72 -34.80 3.97
C ILE A 32 -41.69 -33.55 3.08
N VAL A 33 -42.84 -33.21 2.48
CA VAL A 33 -42.98 -31.98 1.66
C VAL A 33 -42.76 -30.73 2.51
N ALA A 34 -43.35 -30.67 3.71
CA ALA A 34 -43.16 -29.53 4.62
C ALA A 34 -41.71 -29.39 5.10
N ALA A 35 -41.00 -30.51 5.34
CA ALA A 35 -39.59 -30.49 5.71
C ALA A 35 -38.69 -30.00 4.57
N PHE A 36 -39.01 -30.35 3.32
CA PHE A 36 -38.27 -29.93 2.13
C PHE A 36 -38.45 -28.44 1.80
N GLU A 37 -39.67 -27.92 1.94
CA GLU A 37 -39.99 -26.49 1.83
C GLU A 37 -39.22 -25.66 2.89
N LEU A 38 -39.13 -26.16 4.12
CA LEU A 38 -38.38 -25.49 5.19
C LEU A 38 -36.86 -25.53 4.99
N TRP A 39 -36.34 -26.60 4.39
CA TRP A 39 -34.91 -26.75 4.12
C TRP A 39 -34.46 -25.85 2.95
N SER A 40 -35.24 -25.81 1.88
CA SER A 40 -34.98 -24.94 0.72
C SER A 40 -35.08 -23.45 1.09
N ALA A 41 -36.07 -23.06 1.89
CA ALA A 41 -36.18 -21.68 2.38
C ALA A 41 -34.98 -21.25 3.25
N LYS A 42 -34.50 -22.13 4.15
CA LYS A 42 -33.30 -21.86 4.96
C LYS A 42 -32.03 -21.78 4.09
N ALA A 43 -31.90 -22.64 3.08
CA ALA A 43 -30.78 -22.60 2.13
C ALA A 43 -30.75 -21.28 1.34
N ILE A 44 -31.90 -20.79 0.89
CA ILE A 44 -32.01 -19.50 0.16
C ILE A 44 -31.66 -18.31 1.06
N VAL A 45 -32.11 -18.32 2.33
CA VAL A 45 -31.76 -17.25 3.28
C VAL A 45 -30.27 -17.26 3.62
N ILE A 46 -29.67 -18.45 3.82
CA ILE A 46 -28.23 -18.59 4.06
C ILE A 46 -27.42 -18.13 2.83
N ALA A 47 -27.85 -18.50 1.62
CA ALA A 47 -27.25 -18.03 0.37
C ALA A 47 -27.39 -16.51 0.19
N GLY A 48 -28.54 -15.94 0.55
CA GLY A 48 -28.79 -14.50 0.50
C GLY A 48 -27.94 -13.70 1.49
N ILE A 49 -27.78 -14.19 2.72
CA ILE A 49 -26.87 -13.59 3.72
C ILE A 49 -25.41 -13.74 3.26
N GLY A 50 -25.04 -14.90 2.70
CA GLY A 50 -23.74 -15.13 2.09
C GLY A 50 -23.44 -14.11 0.99
N ALA A 51 -24.33 -13.95 0.02
CA ALA A 51 -24.19 -12.98 -1.07
C ALA A 51 -24.10 -11.53 -0.56
N LEU A 52 -24.87 -11.16 0.47
CA LEU A 52 -24.88 -9.80 1.00
C LEU A 52 -23.60 -9.48 1.78
N THR A 53 -23.09 -10.43 2.57
CA THR A 53 -21.78 -10.30 3.24
C THR A 53 -20.63 -10.24 2.23
N MET A 54 -20.74 -10.99 1.14
CA MET A 54 -19.79 -11.03 0.04
C MET A 54 -19.76 -9.73 -0.76
N LEU A 55 -20.93 -9.15 -1.05
CA LEU A 55 -21.04 -7.84 -1.69
C LEU A 55 -20.54 -6.70 -0.80
N THR A 56 -20.79 -6.77 0.52
CA THR A 56 -20.21 -5.79 1.45
C THR A 56 -18.71 -5.94 1.62
N GLY A 57 -18.19 -7.18 1.55
CA GLY A 57 -16.75 -7.49 1.56
C GLY A 57 -16.06 -6.94 0.31
N LEU A 58 -16.59 -7.28 -0.87
CA LEU A 58 -16.13 -6.79 -2.17
C LEU A 58 -16.16 -5.26 -2.27
N TRP A 59 -17.22 -4.63 -1.76
CA TRP A 59 -17.30 -3.17 -1.70
C TRP A 59 -16.28 -2.59 -0.71
N TRP A 60 -16.07 -3.22 0.45
CA TRP A 60 -15.11 -2.78 1.44
C TRP A 60 -13.67 -2.95 0.95
N PHE A 61 -13.34 -4.04 0.25
CA PHE A 61 -12.02 -4.36 -0.28
C PHE A 61 -11.64 -3.46 -1.46
N THR A 62 -12.52 -3.34 -2.46
CA THR A 62 -12.33 -2.40 -3.59
C THR A 62 -12.20 -0.96 -3.09
N LYS A 63 -12.95 -0.58 -2.04
CA LYS A 63 -12.88 0.75 -1.44
C LYS A 63 -11.63 0.97 -0.59
N THR A 64 -11.18 -0.01 0.18
CA THR A 64 -9.99 0.08 1.03
C THR A 64 -8.72 0.10 0.19
N PHE A 65 -8.65 -0.73 -0.85
CA PHE A 65 -7.49 -0.81 -1.74
C PHE A 65 -7.42 0.37 -2.73
N SER A 66 -8.58 0.85 -3.24
CA SER A 66 -8.60 2.10 -4.02
C SER A 66 -8.29 3.34 -3.20
N LYS A 67 -8.59 3.32 -1.89
CA LYS A 67 -8.20 4.37 -0.95
C LYS A 67 -6.69 4.35 -0.71
N GLN A 68 -6.10 3.21 -0.37
CA GLN A 68 -4.63 3.08 -0.21
C GLN A 68 -3.86 3.47 -1.48
N ASN A 69 -4.36 3.12 -2.68
CA ASN A 69 -3.75 3.54 -3.95
C ASN A 69 -3.94 5.04 -4.25
N LYS A 70 -5.05 5.66 -3.82
CA LYS A 70 -5.24 7.11 -3.92
C LYS A 70 -4.31 7.85 -2.96
N ASP A 71 -4.13 7.32 -1.75
CA ASP A 71 -3.27 7.91 -0.72
C ASP A 71 -1.81 7.84 -1.17
N LEU A 72 -1.34 6.68 -1.67
CA LEU A 72 0.02 6.54 -2.25
C LEU A 72 0.26 7.44 -3.47
N ARG A 73 -0.75 7.61 -4.33
CA ARG A 73 -0.65 8.56 -5.44
C ARG A 73 -0.66 10.00 -4.97
N ALA A 74 -1.47 10.35 -3.99
CA ALA A 74 -1.49 11.69 -3.42
C ALA A 74 -0.14 12.01 -2.79
N VAL A 75 0.45 11.06 -2.03
CA VAL A 75 1.80 11.18 -1.49
C VAL A 75 2.83 11.36 -2.61
N ALA A 76 2.79 10.55 -3.66
CA ALA A 76 3.70 10.68 -4.78
C ALA A 76 3.55 12.06 -5.46
N THR A 77 2.35 12.44 -5.87
CA THR A 77 2.12 13.71 -6.58
C THR A 77 2.49 14.92 -5.72
N TRP A 78 2.32 14.81 -4.40
CA TRP A 78 2.76 15.80 -3.43
C TRP A 78 4.28 15.84 -3.31
N PHE A 79 4.96 14.68 -3.22
CA PHE A 79 6.42 14.60 -3.14
C PHE A 79 7.07 15.28 -4.33
N GLN A 80 6.50 15.09 -5.51
CA GLN A 80 6.94 15.74 -6.74
C GLN A 80 6.84 17.27 -6.67
N HIS A 81 5.80 17.81 -6.02
CA HIS A 81 5.70 19.25 -5.76
C HIS A 81 6.68 19.71 -4.68
N VAL A 82 7.01 18.85 -3.71
CA VAL A 82 7.93 19.19 -2.63
C VAL A 82 9.36 19.32 -3.13
N VAL A 83 9.82 18.32 -3.89
CA VAL A 83 11.16 18.31 -4.48
C VAL A 83 11.32 19.45 -5.49
N ALA A 84 10.30 19.73 -6.29
CA ALA A 84 10.33 20.80 -7.28
C ALA A 84 10.53 22.20 -6.65
N ASP A 85 9.90 22.44 -5.50
CA ASP A 85 10.03 23.70 -4.76
C ASP A 85 11.32 23.80 -3.93
N SER A 86 11.92 22.67 -3.52
CA SER A 86 13.15 22.65 -2.70
C SER A 86 14.43 22.79 -3.52
N ALA A 87 14.37 22.68 -4.86
CA ALA A 87 15.51 22.79 -5.77
C ALA A 87 16.07 24.21 -5.94
N GLN A 88 15.68 25.13 -5.05
CA GLN A 88 16.07 26.52 -5.09
C GLN A 88 16.91 26.82 -3.84
N GLU A 89 18.23 26.64 -3.97
CA GLU A 89 19.30 27.31 -3.21
C GLU A 89 19.88 26.61 -1.95
N SER A 90 20.76 25.60 -2.13
CA SER A 90 22.07 25.38 -1.44
C SER A 90 22.56 23.91 -1.58
N ASP A 91 23.88 23.65 -1.58
CA ASP A 91 24.48 22.31 -1.77
C ASP A 91 23.95 21.20 -0.82
N SER A 92 23.60 21.54 0.43
CA SER A 92 23.03 20.56 1.37
C SER A 92 21.55 20.30 1.13
N LEU A 93 20.82 21.29 0.58
CA LEU A 93 19.45 21.12 0.13
C LEU A 93 19.40 20.39 -1.22
N ASP A 94 20.42 20.55 -2.06
CA ASP A 94 20.53 19.85 -3.34
C ASP A 94 20.69 18.34 -3.15
N ASN A 95 21.56 17.90 -2.21
CA ASN A 95 21.70 16.47 -1.87
C ASN A 95 20.42 15.89 -1.28
N LEU A 96 19.73 16.63 -0.40
CA LEU A 96 18.44 16.20 0.13
C LEU A 96 17.37 16.11 -0.97
N SER A 97 17.35 17.08 -1.89
CA SER A 97 16.41 17.08 -3.00
C SER A 97 16.66 15.89 -3.93
N ALA A 98 17.92 15.50 -4.12
CA ALA A 98 18.31 14.34 -4.89
C ALA A 98 17.88 13.03 -4.21
N ASP A 99 18.11 12.88 -2.91
CA ASP A 99 17.66 11.72 -2.13
C ASP A 99 16.13 11.63 -2.07
N ALA A 100 15.45 12.76 -1.91
CA ALA A 100 13.99 12.85 -1.95
C ALA A 100 13.44 12.51 -3.35
N GLN A 101 14.13 12.88 -4.42
CA GLN A 101 13.76 12.52 -5.79
C GLN A 101 13.98 11.03 -6.07
N ALA A 102 15.09 10.46 -5.59
CA ALA A 102 15.37 9.03 -5.69
C ALA A 102 14.29 8.24 -4.95
N PHE A 103 13.98 8.63 -3.73
CA PHE A 103 12.88 8.07 -2.94
C PHE A 103 11.53 8.16 -3.67
N TYR A 104 11.20 9.31 -4.27
CA TYR A 104 9.98 9.47 -5.06
C TYR A 104 9.92 8.48 -6.22
N ASN A 105 11.02 8.33 -6.95
CA ASN A 105 11.11 7.40 -8.08
C ASN A 105 10.94 5.95 -7.59
N ASP A 106 11.52 5.59 -6.45
CA ASP A 106 11.42 4.26 -5.87
C ASP A 106 9.99 3.95 -5.42
N VAL A 107 9.32 4.89 -4.73
CA VAL A 107 7.90 4.75 -4.34
C VAL A 107 7.00 4.65 -5.57
N GLN A 108 7.20 5.49 -6.59
CA GLN A 108 6.47 5.39 -7.85
C GLN A 108 6.65 4.03 -8.51
N SER A 109 7.90 3.57 -8.62
CA SER A 109 8.21 2.28 -9.23
C SER A 109 7.57 1.13 -8.45
N PHE A 110 7.59 1.19 -7.12
CA PHE A 110 6.96 0.21 -6.25
C PHE A 110 5.44 0.18 -6.41
N VAL A 111 4.79 1.35 -6.44
CA VAL A 111 3.33 1.46 -6.65
C VAL A 111 2.94 0.90 -8.02
N VAL A 112 3.72 1.19 -9.06
CA VAL A 112 3.49 0.67 -10.41
C VAL A 112 3.67 -0.85 -10.44
N LYS A 113 4.77 -1.38 -9.91
CA LYS A 113 5.04 -2.82 -9.83
C LYS A 113 3.96 -3.56 -9.02
N THR A 114 3.59 -3.03 -7.85
CA THR A 114 2.53 -3.62 -7.02
C THR A 114 1.19 -3.63 -7.73
N ARG A 115 0.86 -2.56 -8.46
CA ARG A 115 -0.37 -2.51 -9.25
C ARG A 115 -0.36 -3.53 -10.38
N GLN A 116 0.77 -3.66 -11.08
CA GLN A 116 0.94 -4.63 -12.14
C GLN A 116 0.79 -6.06 -11.60
N ASN A 117 1.50 -6.41 -10.53
CA ASN A 117 1.41 -7.71 -9.87
C ASN A 117 -0.03 -8.02 -9.44
N HIS A 118 -0.76 -7.03 -8.91
CA HIS A 118 -2.18 -7.21 -8.56
C HIS A 118 -3.08 -7.44 -9.78
N GLN A 119 -2.82 -6.76 -10.90
CA GLN A 119 -3.56 -6.97 -12.15
C GLN A 119 -3.28 -8.36 -12.74
N GLU A 120 -2.01 -8.79 -12.72
CA GLU A 120 -1.59 -10.12 -13.16
C GLU A 120 -2.24 -11.20 -12.28
N PHE A 121 -2.22 -11.03 -10.96
CA PHE A 121 -2.88 -11.93 -10.02
C PHE A 121 -4.41 -11.95 -10.18
N SER A 122 -5.04 -10.81 -10.42
CA SER A 122 -6.49 -10.74 -10.68
C SER A 122 -6.87 -11.42 -11.99
N SER A 123 -6.04 -11.26 -13.03
CA SER A 123 -6.22 -11.98 -14.31
C SER A 123 -6.07 -13.48 -14.10
N ALA A 124 -5.06 -13.91 -13.35
CA ALA A 124 -4.84 -15.30 -13.00
C ALA A 124 -6.05 -15.91 -12.28
N LEU A 125 -6.68 -15.19 -11.34
CA LEU A 125 -7.91 -15.66 -10.67
C LEU A 125 -9.11 -15.74 -11.62
N ALA A 126 -9.24 -14.81 -12.55
CA ALA A 126 -10.32 -14.83 -13.54
C ALA A 126 -10.17 -16.03 -14.47
N ASP A 127 -8.95 -16.32 -14.93
CA ASP A 127 -8.64 -17.52 -15.71
C ASP A 127 -8.91 -18.78 -14.90
N PHE A 128 -8.50 -18.82 -13.63
CA PHE A 128 -8.78 -19.93 -12.72
C PHE A 128 -10.29 -20.17 -12.56
N SER A 129 -11.10 -19.10 -12.40
CA SER A 129 -12.55 -19.20 -12.29
C SER A 129 -13.19 -19.73 -13.55
N ARG A 130 -12.75 -19.24 -14.73
CA ARG A 130 -13.26 -19.73 -16.02
C ARG A 130 -12.96 -21.20 -16.21
N ILE A 131 -11.73 -21.64 -15.89
CA ILE A 131 -11.36 -23.05 -15.98
C ILE A 131 -12.19 -23.88 -14.99
N ALA A 132 -12.51 -23.35 -13.80
CA ALA A 132 -13.37 -24.04 -12.83
C ALA A 132 -14.79 -24.25 -13.37
N ASP A 133 -15.33 -23.30 -14.12
CA ASP A 133 -16.61 -23.44 -14.81
C ASP A 133 -16.55 -24.47 -15.94
N ASP A 134 -15.47 -24.47 -16.73
CA ASP A 134 -15.26 -25.45 -17.80
C ASP A 134 -15.18 -26.89 -17.25
N ILE A 135 -14.46 -27.10 -16.14
CA ILE A 135 -14.40 -28.41 -15.48
C ILE A 135 -15.77 -28.78 -14.89
N HIS A 136 -16.49 -27.83 -14.29
CA HIS A 136 -17.83 -28.09 -13.74
C HIS A 136 -18.81 -28.54 -14.84
N GLY A 137 -18.78 -27.88 -16.01
CA GLY A 137 -19.57 -28.28 -17.18
C GLY A 137 -19.17 -29.65 -17.71
N ALA A 138 -17.87 -29.91 -17.87
CA ALA A 138 -17.38 -31.22 -18.30
C ALA A 138 -17.75 -32.35 -17.31
N ALA A 139 -17.73 -32.07 -16.01
CA ALA A 139 -18.15 -33.02 -14.98
C ALA A 139 -19.67 -33.27 -15.01
N ALA A 140 -20.49 -32.26 -15.29
CA ALA A 140 -21.93 -32.43 -15.48
C ALA A 140 -22.27 -33.24 -16.75
N ASP A 141 -21.56 -32.99 -17.86
CA ASP A 141 -21.67 -33.79 -19.08
C ASP A 141 -21.28 -35.25 -18.85
N LEU A 142 -20.25 -35.49 -18.02
CA LEU A 142 -19.84 -36.84 -17.59
C LEU A 142 -20.91 -37.57 -16.77
N ASP A 143 -21.63 -36.86 -15.90
CA ASP A 143 -22.74 -37.42 -15.13
C ASP A 143 -23.94 -37.77 -16.04
N ASP A 144 -24.29 -36.88 -16.98
CA ASP A 144 -25.41 -37.08 -17.91
C ASP A 144 -25.14 -38.21 -18.93
N ILE A 145 -23.90 -38.29 -19.43
CA ILE A 145 -23.43 -39.31 -20.39
C ILE A 145 -23.01 -40.61 -19.67
N GLY A 146 -23.21 -40.73 -18.36
CA GLY A 146 -23.03 -41.98 -17.58
C GLY A 146 -23.64 -43.22 -18.26
N ARG A 147 -24.64 -43.04 -19.12
CA ARG A 147 -25.33 -44.14 -19.82
C ARG A 147 -24.67 -44.59 -21.14
N GLN A 148 -23.66 -43.88 -21.66
CA GLN A 148 -23.00 -44.17 -22.94
C GLN A 148 -21.46 -44.13 -22.83
N SER A 149 -20.86 -45.32 -22.68
CA SER A 149 -19.44 -45.58 -22.36
C SER A 149 -18.38 -44.96 -23.29
N ALA A 150 -18.70 -44.66 -24.56
CA ALA A 150 -17.69 -44.34 -25.57
C ALA A 150 -17.06 -42.94 -25.48
N ASN A 151 -17.73 -41.96 -24.84
CA ASN A 151 -17.26 -40.56 -24.82
C ASN A 151 -16.63 -40.12 -23.49
N GLN A 152 -16.77 -40.92 -22.43
CA GLN A 152 -16.35 -40.54 -21.07
C GLN A 152 -14.83 -40.32 -20.94
N GLY A 153 -14.01 -41.08 -21.68
CA GLY A 153 -12.54 -40.92 -21.66
C GLY A 153 -12.04 -39.57 -22.17
N GLY A 154 -12.70 -38.99 -23.19
CA GLY A 154 -12.31 -37.67 -23.72
C GLY A 154 -12.58 -36.53 -22.73
N TYR A 155 -13.68 -36.62 -21.97
CA TYR A 155 -13.97 -35.65 -20.91
C TYR A 155 -13.01 -35.78 -19.73
N CYS A 156 -12.60 -37.01 -19.35
CA CYS A 156 -11.57 -37.20 -18.32
C CYS A 156 -10.22 -36.59 -18.73
N ASP A 157 -9.80 -36.77 -19.98
CA ASP A 157 -8.57 -36.17 -20.51
C ASP A 157 -8.66 -34.62 -20.47
N GLN A 158 -9.81 -34.06 -20.84
CA GLN A 158 -10.06 -32.62 -20.80
C GLN A 158 -10.04 -32.07 -19.35
N ILE A 159 -10.69 -32.75 -18.40
CA ILE A 159 -10.67 -32.38 -16.98
C ILE A 159 -9.24 -32.42 -16.43
N LYS A 160 -8.47 -33.46 -16.76
CA LYS A 160 -7.07 -33.60 -16.35
C LYS A 160 -6.19 -32.46 -16.88
N GLN A 161 -6.35 -32.10 -18.15
CA GLN A 161 -5.60 -30.98 -18.74
C GLN A 161 -5.96 -29.65 -18.06
N SER A 162 -7.24 -29.43 -17.75
CA SER A 162 -7.68 -28.23 -17.03
C SER A 162 -7.08 -28.13 -15.62
N PHE A 163 -6.97 -29.24 -14.89
CA PHE A 163 -6.29 -29.24 -13.58
C PHE A 163 -4.79 -28.96 -13.67
N GLN A 164 -4.11 -29.40 -14.72
CA GLN A 164 -2.71 -29.05 -14.94
C GLN A 164 -2.54 -27.53 -15.14
N VAL A 165 -3.39 -26.91 -15.95
CA VAL A 165 -3.37 -25.45 -16.15
C VAL A 165 -3.68 -24.72 -14.84
N MET A 166 -4.63 -25.20 -14.04
CA MET A 166 -4.91 -24.61 -12.72
C MET A 166 -3.74 -24.72 -11.74
N ALA A 167 -2.99 -25.83 -11.76
CA ALA A 167 -1.81 -26.00 -10.92
C ALA A 167 -0.74 -24.95 -11.27
N ASP A 168 -0.48 -24.73 -12.56
CA ASP A 168 0.46 -23.72 -13.03
C ASP A 168 0.04 -22.30 -12.61
N ILE A 169 -1.26 -21.99 -12.67
CA ILE A 169 -1.78 -20.68 -12.25
C ILE A 169 -1.63 -20.50 -10.72
N ALA A 170 -1.91 -21.53 -9.92
CA ALA A 170 -1.73 -21.47 -8.46
C ALA A 170 -0.26 -21.23 -8.08
N GLU A 171 0.68 -21.87 -8.78
CA GLU A 171 2.11 -21.68 -8.56
C GLU A 171 2.57 -20.26 -8.94
N GLN A 172 2.13 -19.74 -10.09
CA GLN A 172 2.40 -18.36 -10.51
C GLN A 172 1.82 -17.35 -9.51
N ALA A 173 0.62 -17.58 -9.02
CA ALA A 173 -0.04 -16.74 -8.02
C ALA A 173 0.76 -16.65 -6.71
N ILE A 174 1.34 -17.77 -6.24
CA ILE A 174 2.23 -17.81 -5.07
C ILE A 174 3.53 -17.05 -5.35
N ALA A 175 4.12 -17.23 -6.53
CA ALA A 175 5.36 -16.56 -6.91
C ALA A 175 5.20 -15.04 -6.95
N VAL A 176 4.14 -14.53 -7.59
CA VAL A 176 3.80 -13.09 -7.65
C VAL A 176 3.56 -12.53 -6.25
N ALA A 177 2.83 -13.24 -5.39
CA ALA A 177 2.59 -12.80 -4.01
C ALA A 177 3.90 -12.72 -3.20
N SER A 178 4.81 -13.68 -3.37
CA SER A 178 6.11 -13.70 -2.69
C SER A 178 7.03 -12.57 -3.16
N ASP A 179 7.07 -12.29 -4.47
CA ASP A 179 7.86 -11.19 -5.01
C ASP A 179 7.33 -9.82 -4.54
N SER A 180 6.01 -9.65 -4.50
CA SER A 180 5.38 -8.45 -3.94
C SER A 180 5.61 -8.29 -2.44
N GLU A 181 5.61 -9.38 -1.66
CA GLU A 181 5.94 -9.38 -0.24
C GLU A 181 7.37 -8.86 -0.01
N GLN A 182 8.34 -9.38 -0.76
CA GLN A 182 9.73 -8.94 -0.70
C GLN A 182 9.89 -7.46 -1.08
N ASN A 183 9.35 -7.04 -2.22
CA ASN A 183 9.38 -5.65 -2.66
C ASN A 183 8.73 -4.71 -1.61
N GLY A 184 7.66 -5.15 -0.96
CA GLY A 184 6.99 -4.40 0.11
C GLY A 184 7.86 -4.25 1.36
N ALA A 185 8.58 -5.30 1.74
CA ALA A 185 9.53 -5.27 2.85
C ALA A 185 10.72 -4.33 2.57
N GLU A 186 11.28 -4.38 1.36
CA GLU A 186 12.36 -3.49 0.92
C GLU A 186 11.90 -2.02 0.91
N GLY A 187 10.72 -1.73 0.36
CA GLY A 187 10.15 -0.39 0.38
C GLY A 187 9.90 0.15 1.80
N LYS A 188 9.58 -0.72 2.77
CA LYS A 188 9.46 -0.34 4.19
C LYS A 188 10.81 0.07 4.81
N ILE A 189 11.92 -0.51 4.36
CA ILE A 189 13.26 -0.11 4.83
C ILE A 189 13.58 1.29 4.28
N VAL A 190 13.39 1.49 2.97
CA VAL A 190 13.67 2.76 2.28
C VAL A 190 12.85 3.91 2.87
N ILE A 191 11.55 3.72 3.16
CA ILE A 191 10.73 4.77 3.81
C ILE A 191 11.21 5.10 5.22
N THR A 192 11.68 4.10 5.98
CA THR A 192 12.17 4.33 7.35
C THR A 192 13.47 5.14 7.33
N GLU A 193 14.34 4.88 6.37
CA GLU A 193 15.56 5.67 6.15
C GLU A 193 15.24 7.11 5.70
N ALA A 194 14.29 7.26 4.78
CA ALA A 194 13.83 8.58 4.33
C ALA A 194 13.25 9.42 5.48
N MET A 195 12.48 8.81 6.40
CA MET A 195 12.00 9.47 7.62
C MET A 195 13.16 9.98 8.49
N GLY A 196 14.21 9.16 8.68
CA GLY A 196 15.41 9.55 9.41
C GLY A 196 16.12 10.77 8.79
N ASN A 197 16.19 10.82 7.46
CA ASN A 197 16.77 11.94 6.73
C ASN A 197 15.94 13.23 6.91
N VAL A 198 14.61 13.15 6.82
CA VAL A 198 13.71 14.30 7.06
C VAL A 198 13.85 14.84 8.48
N MET A 199 13.97 13.97 9.49
CA MET A 199 14.22 14.39 10.87
C MET A 199 15.56 15.13 11.02
N THR A 200 16.61 14.63 10.36
CA THR A 200 17.94 15.24 10.37
C THR A 200 17.92 16.63 9.75
N VAL A 201 17.28 16.77 8.60
CA VAL A 201 17.09 18.06 7.91
C VAL A 201 16.32 19.04 8.77
N SER A 202 15.23 18.59 9.39
CA SER A 202 14.43 19.43 10.28
C SER A 202 15.27 19.97 11.44
N ALA A 203 16.15 19.14 12.01
CA ALA A 203 17.10 19.59 13.02
C ALA A 203 18.10 20.63 12.49
N SER A 204 18.67 20.42 11.30
CA SER A 204 19.60 21.37 10.66
C SER A 204 18.94 22.71 10.31
N ILE A 205 17.66 22.70 9.92
CA ILE A 205 16.88 23.92 9.65
C ILE A 205 16.66 24.71 10.94
N ILE A 206 16.33 24.03 12.05
CA ILE A 206 16.17 24.66 13.36
C ILE A 206 17.48 25.32 13.80
N GLU A 207 18.61 24.63 13.64
CA GLU A 207 19.94 25.19 13.94
C GLU A 207 20.26 26.41 13.06
N SER A 208 19.97 26.33 11.76
CA SER A 208 20.15 27.45 10.83
C SER A 208 19.30 28.65 11.21
N GLY A 209 18.05 28.43 11.66
CA GLY A 209 17.17 29.48 12.17
C GLY A 209 17.76 30.20 13.38
N GLN A 210 18.40 29.47 14.30
CA GLN A 210 19.07 30.07 15.45
C GLN A 210 20.30 30.91 15.04
N LEU A 211 21.05 30.49 14.04
CA LEU A 211 22.20 31.25 13.53
C LEU A 211 21.75 32.54 12.82
N ILE A 212 20.67 32.47 12.04
CA ILE A 212 20.08 33.62 11.35
C ILE A 212 19.49 34.63 12.34
N ASP A 213 18.83 34.18 13.40
CA ASP A 213 18.34 35.06 14.48
C ASP A 213 19.51 35.79 15.19
N LYS A 214 20.62 35.08 15.45
CA LYS A 214 21.85 35.71 15.97
C LYS A 214 22.41 36.75 15.00
N LEU A 215 22.48 36.44 13.70
CA LEU A 215 22.96 37.39 12.68
C LEU A 215 22.08 38.64 12.60
N GLY A 216 20.76 38.49 12.72
CA GLY A 216 19.82 39.62 12.79
C GLY A 216 20.10 40.53 13.99
N LYS A 217 20.31 39.94 15.17
CA LYS A 217 20.65 40.68 16.41
C LYS A 217 21.98 41.42 16.31
N GLU A 218 23.03 40.76 15.80
CA GLU A 218 24.34 41.39 15.59
C GLU A 218 24.27 42.52 14.55
N SER A 219 23.52 42.33 13.47
CA SER A 219 23.32 43.38 12.44
C SER A 219 22.60 44.60 13.01
N ALA A 220 21.58 44.40 13.85
CA ALA A 220 20.91 45.49 14.55
C ALA A 220 21.85 46.23 15.51
N SER A 221 22.73 45.52 16.21
CA SER A 221 23.77 46.10 17.07
C SER A 221 24.74 46.97 16.27
N ILE A 222 25.21 46.50 15.10
CA ILE A 222 26.06 47.28 14.19
C ILE A 222 25.36 48.57 13.77
N ASN A 223 24.08 48.51 13.43
CA ASN A 223 23.32 49.71 13.06
C ASN A 223 23.32 50.76 14.18
N GLY A 224 23.20 50.32 15.45
CA GLY A 224 23.34 51.19 16.62
C GLY A 224 24.72 51.86 16.70
N VAL A 225 25.80 51.11 16.48
CA VAL A 225 27.17 51.64 16.47
C VAL A 225 27.37 52.65 15.33
N VAL A 226 26.85 52.37 14.13
CA VAL A 226 26.90 53.26 12.97
C VAL A 226 26.18 54.58 13.25
N SER A 227 25.02 54.54 13.92
CA SER A 227 24.31 55.73 14.35
C SER A 227 25.14 56.59 15.31
N VAL A 228 25.91 55.97 16.22
CA VAL A 228 26.84 56.70 17.11
C VAL A 228 27.97 57.33 16.32
N ILE A 229 28.59 56.61 15.38
CA ILE A 229 29.67 57.14 14.51
C ILE A 229 29.19 58.36 13.73
N LYS A 230 27.99 58.30 13.15
CA LYS A 230 27.36 59.41 12.42
C LYS A 230 27.19 60.63 13.33
N GLY A 231 26.72 60.42 14.56
CA GLY A 231 26.61 61.47 15.58
C GLY A 231 27.95 62.08 15.98
N VAL A 232 28.99 61.26 16.17
CA VAL A 232 30.36 61.74 16.48
C VAL A 232 30.93 62.54 15.31
N ALA A 233 30.74 62.08 14.08
CA ALA A 233 31.19 62.79 12.88
C ALA A 233 30.46 64.13 12.72
N GLU A 234 29.16 64.20 13.02
CA GLU A 234 28.40 65.46 13.01
C GLU A 234 28.88 66.45 14.07
N GLN A 235 29.11 65.98 15.30
CA GLN A 235 29.69 66.81 16.35
C GLN A 235 31.09 67.30 16.00
N THR A 236 31.92 66.44 15.40
CA THR A 236 33.27 66.80 14.95
C THR A 236 33.22 67.85 13.84
N ASN A 237 32.28 67.73 12.90
CA ASN A 237 32.04 68.72 11.85
C ASN A 237 31.65 70.09 12.43
N LEU A 238 30.78 70.11 13.44
CA LEU A 238 30.37 71.33 14.15
C LEU A 238 31.54 71.96 14.95
N LEU A 239 32.34 71.14 15.63
CA LEU A 239 33.53 71.61 16.34
C LEU A 239 34.57 72.20 15.39
N ALA A 240 34.82 71.54 14.25
CA ALA A 240 35.72 72.01 13.22
C ALA A 240 35.24 73.32 12.59
N LEU A 241 33.93 73.46 12.36
CA LEU A 241 33.33 74.70 11.88
C LEU A 241 33.55 75.86 12.88
N ASN A 242 33.32 75.63 14.17
CA ASN A 242 33.57 76.64 15.20
C ASN A 242 35.05 77.03 15.27
N ALA A 243 35.95 76.06 15.13
CA ALA A 243 37.40 76.32 15.09
C ALA A 243 37.81 77.13 13.84
N ALA A 244 37.24 76.84 12.67
CA ALA A 244 37.48 77.60 11.45
C ALA A 244 37.02 79.07 11.59
N ILE A 245 35.86 79.29 12.23
CA ILE A 245 35.35 80.64 12.52
C ILE A 245 36.32 81.40 13.43
N GLU A 246 36.79 80.78 14.51
CA GLU A 246 37.69 81.46 15.46
C GLU A 246 39.09 81.68 14.87
N ALA A 247 39.57 80.75 14.03
CA ALA A 247 40.80 80.92 13.25
C ALA A 247 40.71 82.10 12.28
N ALA A 248 39.57 82.28 11.58
CA ALA A 248 39.33 83.45 10.75
C ALA A 248 39.29 84.75 11.57
N ARG A 249 38.76 84.69 12.80
CA ARG A 249 38.70 85.83 13.72
C ARG A 249 40.08 86.30 14.21
N ALA A 250 41.02 85.37 14.36
CA ALA A 250 42.40 85.65 14.73
C ALA A 250 43.26 86.24 13.58
N GLY A 251 42.71 86.36 12.36
CA GLY A 251 43.40 86.94 11.20
C GLY A 251 44.64 86.14 10.79
N GLU A 252 45.75 86.84 10.50
CA GLU A 252 47.01 86.20 10.04
C GLU A 252 47.58 85.19 11.05
N GLN A 253 47.35 85.38 12.36
CA GLN A 253 47.84 84.46 13.40
C GLN A 253 47.07 83.13 13.43
N GLY A 254 45.83 83.11 12.93
CA GLY A 254 44.97 81.92 12.90
C GLY A 254 45.10 81.07 11.63
N ARG A 255 45.94 81.50 10.67
CA ARG A 255 45.95 80.94 9.31
C ARG A 255 46.32 79.45 9.25
N GLY A 256 47.24 79.00 10.11
CA GLY A 256 47.57 77.57 10.24
C GLY A 256 46.45 76.74 10.88
N PHE A 257 45.73 77.31 11.86
CA PHE A 257 44.58 76.65 12.50
C PHE A 257 43.40 76.54 11.54
N ALA A 258 43.19 77.52 10.66
CA ALA A 258 42.13 77.48 9.65
C ALA A 258 42.29 76.26 8.71
N VAL A 259 43.52 76.00 8.23
CA VAL A 259 43.80 74.85 7.36
C VAL A 259 43.52 73.53 8.08
N VAL A 260 43.92 73.40 9.35
CA VAL A 260 43.64 72.20 10.14
C VAL A 260 42.13 72.04 10.36
N ALA A 261 41.41 73.12 10.67
CA ALA A 261 39.97 73.08 10.87
C ALA A 261 39.23 72.62 9.60
N ASP A 262 39.62 73.11 8.42
CA ASP A 262 39.04 72.67 7.14
C ASP A 262 39.32 71.19 6.84
N GLU A 263 40.53 70.70 7.13
CA GLU A 263 40.87 69.28 6.94
C GLU A 263 40.08 68.38 7.89
N VAL A 264 39.92 68.77 9.17
CA VAL A 264 39.08 68.04 10.13
C VAL A 264 37.62 68.04 9.67
N ARG A 265 37.14 69.15 9.11
CA ARG A 265 35.78 69.26 8.57
C ARG A 265 35.57 68.33 7.37
N ALA A 266 36.54 68.29 6.45
CA ALA A 266 36.52 67.38 5.30
C ALA A 266 36.54 65.91 5.75
N LEU A 267 37.33 65.58 6.77
CA LEU A 267 37.39 64.23 7.34
C LEU A 267 36.07 63.84 8.01
N ALA A 268 35.46 64.74 8.77
CA ALA A 268 34.17 64.52 9.40
C ALA A 268 33.07 64.24 8.37
N ASN A 269 33.01 65.03 7.28
CA ASN A 269 32.06 64.80 6.18
C ASN A 269 32.30 63.44 5.48
N LYS A 270 33.56 63.06 5.24
CA LYS A 270 33.89 61.72 4.68
C LYS A 270 33.43 60.61 5.62
N THR A 271 33.66 60.73 6.92
CA THR A 271 33.22 59.76 7.94
C THR A 271 31.70 59.62 7.96
N GLN A 272 30.94 60.71 7.83
CA GLN A 272 29.48 60.65 7.69
C GLN A 272 29.06 59.88 6.43
N GLY A 273 29.73 60.13 5.29
CA GLY A 273 29.50 59.39 4.05
C GLY A 273 29.72 57.89 4.21
N TYR A 274 30.85 57.48 4.77
CA TYR A 274 31.12 56.06 5.04
C TYR A 274 30.14 55.44 6.04
N ALA A 275 29.72 56.18 7.07
CA ALA A 275 28.71 55.70 8.00
C ALA A 275 27.37 55.45 7.29
N ALA A 276 26.95 56.33 6.37
CA ALA A 276 25.74 56.14 5.58
C ALA A 276 25.85 54.93 4.61
N ASP A 277 27.02 54.71 4.03
CA ASP A 277 27.26 53.52 3.20
C ASP A 277 27.17 52.22 4.02
N ILE A 278 27.74 52.19 5.23
CA ILE A 278 27.61 51.04 6.14
C ILE A 278 26.16 50.83 6.56
N GLU A 279 25.42 51.91 6.89
CA GLU A 279 23.99 51.87 7.23
C GLU A 279 23.18 51.18 6.12
N ASN A 280 23.44 51.54 4.86
CA ASN A 280 22.81 50.91 3.69
C ASN A 280 23.16 49.42 3.54
N ILE A 281 24.41 49.03 3.81
CA ILE A 281 24.83 47.62 3.76
C ILE A 281 24.15 46.82 4.86
N VAL A 282 24.10 47.33 6.09
CA VAL A 282 23.45 46.68 7.24
C VAL A 282 21.95 46.53 7.00
N ALA A 283 21.29 47.54 6.43
CA ALA A 283 19.89 47.46 6.06
C ALA A 283 19.61 46.32 5.05
N LYS A 284 20.50 46.11 4.08
CA LYS A 284 20.40 44.97 3.14
C LYS A 284 20.58 43.62 3.86
N ILE A 285 21.53 43.52 4.80
CA ILE A 285 21.73 42.29 5.59
C ILE A 285 20.47 41.96 6.39
N ILE A 286 19.85 42.93 7.06
CA ILE A 286 18.61 42.73 7.79
C ILE A 286 17.48 42.26 6.86
N ALA A 287 17.37 42.85 5.67
CA ALA A 287 16.38 42.42 4.68
C ALA A 287 16.63 40.98 4.17
N TYR A 288 17.89 40.55 4.06
CA TYR A 288 18.22 39.16 3.71
C TYR A 288 17.92 38.20 4.87
N VAL A 289 18.21 38.58 6.11
CA VAL A 289 17.86 37.80 7.30
C VAL A 289 16.36 37.52 7.35
N GLU A 290 15.53 38.52 7.07
CA GLU A 290 14.07 38.35 7.04
C GLU A 290 13.62 37.38 5.93
N GLN A 291 14.19 37.49 4.73
CA GLN A 291 13.90 36.57 3.62
C GLN A 291 14.27 35.13 3.97
N VAL A 292 15.44 34.92 4.59
CA VAL A 292 15.87 33.59 5.04
C VAL A 292 14.96 33.05 6.14
N HIS A 293 14.47 33.91 7.05
CA HIS A 293 13.53 33.50 8.09
C HIS A 293 12.21 32.97 7.51
N VAL A 294 11.65 33.66 6.50
CA VAL A 294 10.46 33.20 5.77
C VAL A 294 10.73 31.84 5.09
N ALA A 295 11.89 31.66 4.44
CA ALA A 295 12.26 30.41 3.80
C ALA A 295 12.42 29.25 4.79
N ILE A 296 12.99 29.52 5.97
CA ILE A 296 13.11 28.54 7.06
C ILE A 296 11.73 28.10 7.55
N GLN A 297 10.81 29.04 7.78
CA GLN A 297 9.45 28.72 8.22
C GLN A 297 8.71 27.87 7.19
N ALA A 298 8.77 28.25 5.90
CA ALA A 298 8.16 27.48 4.82
C ALA A 298 8.74 26.05 4.74
N THR A 299 10.05 25.90 4.89
CA THR A 299 10.70 24.58 4.88
C THR A 299 10.29 23.75 6.10
N MET A 300 10.14 24.33 7.29
CA MET A 300 9.66 23.60 8.48
C MET A 300 8.22 23.09 8.31
N GLU A 301 7.31 23.91 7.79
CA GLU A 301 5.93 23.49 7.49
C GLU A 301 5.93 22.35 6.47
N LYS A 302 6.81 22.43 5.47
CA LYS A 302 6.95 21.39 4.45
C LYS A 302 7.48 20.08 5.02
N SER A 303 8.52 20.13 5.86
CA SER A 303 9.05 18.95 6.55
C SER A 303 8.03 18.27 7.45
N ALA A 304 7.20 19.03 8.18
CA ALA A 304 6.13 18.48 9.00
C ALA A 304 5.09 17.74 8.15
N SER A 305 4.68 18.32 7.02
CA SER A 305 3.81 17.64 6.06
C SER A 305 4.47 16.40 5.44
N THR A 306 5.80 16.41 5.23
CA THR A 306 6.54 15.22 4.77
C THR A 306 6.42 14.07 5.75
N ASP A 307 6.56 14.36 7.05
CA ASP A 307 6.53 13.36 8.11
C ASP A 307 5.16 12.66 8.18
N GLU A 308 4.06 13.43 8.16
CA GLU A 308 2.69 12.88 8.14
C GLU A 308 2.45 11.96 6.92
N LEU A 309 2.98 12.34 5.76
CA LEU A 309 2.82 11.55 4.54
C LEU A 309 3.67 10.28 4.55
N MET A 310 4.89 10.36 5.08
CA MET A 310 5.73 9.17 5.26
C MET A 310 5.06 8.16 6.20
N GLU A 311 4.41 8.62 7.27
CA GLU A 311 3.61 7.76 8.15
C GLU A 311 2.47 7.07 7.37
N SER A 312 1.74 7.81 6.53
CA SER A 312 0.70 7.24 5.67
C SER A 312 1.24 6.20 4.67
N VAL A 313 2.46 6.40 4.16
CA VAL A 313 3.13 5.43 3.28
C VAL A 313 3.46 4.15 4.06
N VAL A 314 4.02 4.26 5.26
CA VAL A 314 4.32 3.10 6.12
C VAL A 314 3.06 2.25 6.38
N ILE A 315 1.95 2.89 6.72
CA ILE A 315 0.66 2.21 6.94
C ILE A 315 0.20 1.49 5.67
N SER A 316 0.32 2.14 4.52
CA SER A 316 -0.08 1.58 3.22
C SER A 316 0.77 0.35 2.83
N PHE A 317 2.10 0.43 3.00
CA PHE A 317 3.01 -0.69 2.79
C PHE A 317 2.68 -1.87 3.71
N SER A 318 2.38 -1.61 4.98
CA SER A 318 1.98 -2.67 5.92
C SER A 318 0.69 -3.36 5.49
N GLY A 319 -0.28 -2.62 4.95
CA GLY A 319 -1.51 -3.18 4.39
C GLY A 319 -1.26 -4.04 3.14
N LEU A 320 -0.34 -3.61 2.28
CA LEU A 320 0.05 -4.35 1.08
C LEU A 320 0.72 -5.69 1.43
N VAL A 321 1.69 -5.68 2.34
CA VAL A 321 2.37 -6.90 2.80
C VAL A 321 1.37 -7.90 3.39
N GLY A 322 0.45 -7.44 4.24
CA GLY A 322 -0.61 -8.31 4.79
C GLY A 322 -1.55 -8.87 3.72
N SER A 323 -1.83 -8.12 2.66
CA SER A 323 -2.62 -8.61 1.52
C SER A 323 -1.89 -9.71 0.74
N MET A 324 -0.58 -9.57 0.54
CA MET A 324 0.25 -10.57 -0.15
C MET A 324 0.37 -11.87 0.65
N GLU A 325 0.46 -11.79 1.97
CA GLU A 325 0.42 -12.97 2.85
C GLU A 325 -0.90 -13.75 2.67
N SER A 326 -2.03 -13.03 2.58
CA SER A 326 -3.33 -13.63 2.30
C SER A 326 -3.37 -14.32 0.94
N PHE A 327 -2.81 -13.69 -0.11
CA PHE A 327 -2.73 -14.26 -1.45
C PHE A 327 -1.87 -15.53 -1.49
N LYS A 328 -0.72 -15.53 -0.84
CA LYS A 328 0.16 -16.69 -0.72
C LYS A 328 -0.53 -17.86 -0.03
N SER A 329 -1.20 -17.60 1.10
CA SER A 329 -2.00 -18.61 1.80
C SER A 329 -3.10 -19.19 0.92
N MET A 330 -3.76 -18.34 0.12
CA MET A 330 -4.80 -18.81 -0.78
C MET A 330 -4.26 -19.63 -1.95
N GLY A 331 -3.18 -19.18 -2.60
CA GLY A 331 -2.55 -19.93 -3.68
C GLY A 331 -2.16 -21.35 -3.23
N GLN A 332 -1.66 -21.49 -1.99
CA GLN A 332 -1.38 -22.80 -1.39
C GLN A 332 -2.64 -23.67 -1.22
N ARG A 333 -3.75 -23.08 -0.78
CA ARG A 333 -5.04 -23.79 -0.63
C ARG A 333 -5.62 -24.21 -1.97
N LEU A 334 -5.51 -23.35 -3.00
CA LEU A 334 -5.92 -23.68 -4.37
C LEU A 334 -5.06 -24.82 -4.90
N GLY A 335 -3.74 -24.74 -4.77
CA GLY A 335 -2.82 -25.82 -5.18
C GLY A 335 -3.14 -27.16 -4.52
N ALA A 336 -3.43 -27.17 -3.22
CA ALA A 336 -3.86 -28.38 -2.51
C ALA A 336 -5.18 -28.95 -3.07
N THR A 337 -6.17 -28.08 -3.31
CA THR A 337 -7.48 -28.50 -3.84
C THR A 337 -7.37 -29.02 -5.28
N VAL A 338 -6.53 -28.40 -6.11
CA VAL A 338 -6.22 -28.87 -7.48
C VAL A 338 -5.53 -30.22 -7.46
N ALA A 339 -4.57 -30.42 -6.55
CA ALA A 339 -3.87 -31.70 -6.41
C ALA A 339 -4.84 -32.84 -6.08
N GLU A 340 -5.75 -32.63 -5.12
CA GLU A 340 -6.79 -33.59 -4.76
C GLU A 340 -7.75 -33.89 -5.93
N ALA A 341 -8.16 -32.87 -6.67
CA ALA A 341 -9.08 -33.03 -7.79
C ALA A 341 -8.40 -33.72 -9.01
N ASN A 342 -7.10 -33.46 -9.22
CA ASN A 342 -6.30 -34.12 -10.25
C ASN A 342 -6.10 -35.61 -9.94
N GLU A 343 -5.84 -35.97 -8.67
CA GLU A 343 -5.77 -37.38 -8.24
C GLU A 343 -7.10 -38.09 -8.50
N MET A 344 -8.22 -37.42 -8.21
CA MET A 344 -9.56 -37.95 -8.47
C MET A 344 -9.85 -38.16 -9.96
N SER A 345 -9.40 -37.23 -10.81
CA SER A 345 -9.49 -37.39 -12.27
C SER A 345 -8.64 -38.57 -12.77
N ALA A 346 -7.46 -38.77 -12.21
CA ALA A 346 -6.59 -39.90 -12.57
C ALA A 346 -7.21 -41.25 -12.15
N LEU A 347 -7.79 -41.33 -10.96
CA LEU A 347 -8.54 -42.51 -10.50
C LEU A 347 -9.74 -42.80 -11.41
N MET A 348 -10.44 -41.76 -11.86
CA MET A 348 -11.57 -41.88 -12.78
C MET A 348 -11.13 -42.47 -14.12
N GLN A 349 -10.03 -41.98 -14.69
CA GLN A 349 -9.44 -42.49 -15.94
C GLN A 349 -9.06 -43.98 -15.85
N ASP A 350 -8.43 -44.39 -14.74
CA ASP A 350 -7.99 -45.77 -14.51
C ASP A 350 -9.20 -46.71 -14.41
N GLN A 351 -10.24 -46.29 -13.68
CA GLN A 351 -11.49 -47.05 -13.56
C GLN A 351 -12.23 -47.19 -14.89
N LEU A 352 -12.26 -46.13 -15.69
CA LEU A 352 -12.81 -46.15 -17.05
C LEU A 352 -12.06 -47.11 -17.97
N SER A 353 -10.74 -47.17 -17.84
CA SER A 353 -9.88 -48.07 -18.61
C SER A 353 -10.05 -49.53 -18.18
N ALA A 354 -10.23 -49.78 -16.88
CA ALA A 354 -10.37 -51.12 -16.30
C ALA A 354 -11.80 -51.69 -16.40
N ASN A 355 -12.83 -50.85 -16.34
CA ASN A 355 -14.23 -51.25 -16.40
C ASN A 355 -15.10 -50.17 -17.10
N PRO A 356 -15.19 -50.18 -18.45
CA PRO A 356 -15.94 -49.20 -19.23
C PRO A 356 -17.45 -49.14 -18.94
N HIS A 357 -17.99 -50.12 -18.20
CA HIS A 357 -19.41 -50.22 -17.84
C HIS A 357 -19.65 -50.02 -16.32
N GLY A 358 -18.60 -49.78 -15.53
CA GLY A 358 -18.64 -49.60 -14.08
C GLY A 358 -19.13 -48.22 -13.65
N ASN A 359 -20.41 -47.93 -13.91
CA ASN A 359 -20.93 -46.56 -13.89
C ASN A 359 -21.05 -45.93 -12.48
N HIS A 360 -21.33 -46.72 -11.44
CA HIS A 360 -21.61 -46.19 -10.10
C HIS A 360 -20.38 -45.56 -9.42
N THR A 361 -19.20 -46.17 -9.52
CA THR A 361 -17.98 -45.65 -8.89
C THR A 361 -17.41 -44.44 -9.64
N VAL A 362 -17.59 -44.40 -10.96
CA VAL A 362 -17.28 -43.21 -11.78
C VAL A 362 -18.19 -42.04 -11.39
N GLN A 363 -19.50 -42.26 -11.25
CA GLN A 363 -20.42 -41.22 -10.77
C GLN A 363 -20.08 -40.70 -9.36
N ASP A 364 -19.72 -41.58 -8.42
CA ASP A 364 -19.29 -41.16 -7.08
C ASP A 364 -18.06 -40.24 -7.14
N ASN A 365 -17.11 -40.54 -8.02
CA ASN A 365 -15.92 -39.70 -8.24
C ASN A 365 -16.26 -38.39 -8.96
N VAL A 366 -17.18 -38.39 -9.93
CA VAL A 366 -17.68 -37.16 -10.57
C VAL A 366 -18.34 -36.24 -9.55
N HIS A 367 -19.19 -36.74 -8.65
CA HIS A 367 -19.81 -35.94 -7.60
C HIS A 367 -18.80 -35.35 -6.62
N ARG A 368 -17.79 -36.13 -6.24
CA ARG A 368 -16.70 -35.64 -5.37
C ARG A 368 -15.86 -34.57 -6.08
N LEU A 369 -15.65 -34.70 -7.39
CA LEU A 369 -14.93 -33.75 -8.23
C LEU A 369 -15.72 -32.44 -8.36
N GLN A 370 -17.03 -32.51 -8.61
CA GLN A 370 -17.94 -31.36 -8.57
C GLN A 370 -17.88 -30.64 -7.21
N SER A 371 -17.91 -31.37 -6.10
CA SER A 371 -17.78 -30.78 -4.76
C SER A 371 -16.44 -30.08 -4.54
N SER A 372 -15.34 -30.63 -5.06
CA SER A 372 -14.01 -30.01 -4.95
C SER A 372 -13.92 -28.72 -5.78
N ILE A 373 -14.52 -28.72 -6.99
CA ILE A 373 -14.60 -27.54 -7.85
C ILE A 373 -15.43 -26.43 -7.20
N GLU A 374 -16.55 -26.78 -6.56
CA GLU A 374 -17.35 -25.80 -5.80
C GLU A 374 -16.58 -25.21 -4.62
N HIS A 375 -15.78 -26.03 -3.93
CA HIS A 375 -14.89 -25.53 -2.89
C HIS A 375 -13.81 -24.59 -3.46
N MET A 376 -13.23 -24.92 -4.63
CA MET A 376 -12.30 -24.07 -5.36
C MET A 376 -12.93 -22.72 -5.74
N LYS A 377 -14.13 -22.75 -6.32
CA LYS A 377 -14.90 -21.53 -6.67
C LYS A 377 -15.16 -20.68 -5.43
N ALA A 378 -15.49 -21.28 -4.29
CA ALA A 378 -15.65 -20.57 -3.04
C ALA A 378 -14.34 -19.93 -2.53
N LEU A 379 -13.19 -20.57 -2.75
CA LEU A 379 -11.88 -20.01 -2.43
C LEU A 379 -11.52 -18.85 -3.37
N LEU A 380 -11.73 -18.97 -4.68
CA LEU A 380 -11.47 -17.92 -5.66
C LEU A 380 -12.35 -16.70 -5.43
N ALA A 381 -13.63 -16.94 -5.13
CA ALA A 381 -14.57 -15.89 -4.87
C ALA A 381 -14.16 -15.06 -3.64
N ARG A 382 -13.50 -15.68 -2.64
CA ARG A 382 -12.89 -14.99 -1.48
C ARG A 382 -11.69 -14.10 -1.83
N VAL A 383 -11.10 -14.22 -3.01
CA VAL A 383 -9.97 -13.41 -3.47
C VAL A 383 -10.41 -12.30 -4.41
N SER A 384 -11.49 -12.54 -5.16
CA SER A 384 -12.15 -11.50 -5.95
C SER A 384 -12.87 -10.48 -5.07
N THR A 385 -13.29 -10.87 -3.86
CA THR A 385 -13.90 -10.05 -2.79
C THR A 385 -12.88 -9.48 -1.85
#